data_AF-A0A1Y5PZ98-F1
#
_entry.id   AF-A0A1Y5PZ98-F1
#
_cell.length_a   1.000
_cell.length_b   1.000
_cell.length_c   1.000
_cell.angle_alpha   90.00
_cell.angle_beta   90.00
_cell.angle_gamma   90.00
#
_symmetry.space_group_name_H-M   'P 1'
#
loop_
_entity.id
_entity.type
_entity.pdbx_description
1 polymer ?
#
loop_
_entity_poly.entity_id
_entity_poly.type
_entity_poly.pdbx_seq_one_letter_code
_entity_poly.pdbx_strand_id
1 'polypeptide(L)'
;MRRESEGEAAPAASDTDADTPPWEPAPKLSKTELAREAKLSASQVAMIEKIHSHAAPEVIAAVKTGALSISAAAVVASLPEEEQRAAAQGGKDELKQAARRVREARRKPKPEPVAEDAATPTANAADAGEVEALRQRVASLTAENQALRMELDALRARLAAATESTEA
;
A
#
# COMPACT_ATOMS: atom_id res chain seq x y z
N MET A 1 12.67 -6.18 -81.51
CA MET A 1 12.47 -6.95 -80.27
C MET A 1 11.59 -6.14 -79.34
N ARG A 2 10.40 -6.68 -79.02
CA ARG A 2 9.70 -6.69 -77.71
C ARG A 2 10.03 -5.53 -76.75
N ARG A 3 9.07 -4.78 -76.24
CA ARG A 3 8.05 -5.30 -75.30
C ARG A 3 6.94 -4.25 -75.09
N GLU A 4 5.72 -4.66 -75.39
CA GLU A 4 4.47 -4.09 -74.87
C GLU A 4 4.37 -4.39 -73.37
N SER A 5 3.82 -3.47 -72.57
CA SER A 5 2.85 -3.78 -71.52
C SER A 5 2.52 -2.52 -70.72
N GLU A 6 1.48 -1.82 -71.17
CA GLU A 6 0.62 -1.06 -70.25
C GLU A 6 -0.02 -2.05 -69.28
N GLY A 7 -0.10 -1.66 -68.02
CA GLY A 7 -0.69 -2.42 -66.93
C GLY A 7 -1.14 -1.46 -65.85
N GLU A 8 -2.21 -0.74 -66.14
CA GLU A 8 -3.02 -0.02 -65.16
C GLU A 8 -3.73 -1.05 -64.25
N ALA A 9 -3.48 -0.97 -62.94
CA ALA A 9 -4.32 -1.61 -61.94
C ALA A 9 -4.43 -0.69 -60.71
N ALA A 10 -5.68 -0.35 -60.42
CA ALA A 10 -6.19 0.56 -59.42
C ALA A 10 -5.75 0.23 -57.96
N PRO A 11 -5.99 1.14 -56.99
CA PRO A 11 -5.39 1.08 -55.67
C PRO A 11 -6.10 0.06 -54.78
N ALA A 12 -5.37 -0.93 -54.27
CA ALA A 12 -5.85 -1.80 -53.21
C ALA A 12 -5.79 -1.04 -51.88
N ALA A 13 -6.92 -0.44 -51.50
CA ALA A 13 -7.22 -0.14 -50.11
C ALA A 13 -7.71 -1.42 -49.40
N SER A 14 -7.48 -1.43 -48.09
CA SER A 14 -7.98 -2.34 -47.04
C SER A 14 -7.55 -3.81 -47.11
N ASP A 15 -6.61 -4.16 -46.24
CA ASP A 15 -6.79 -5.26 -45.29
C ASP A 15 -5.97 -4.99 -44.01
N THR A 16 -6.60 -4.27 -43.08
CA THR A 16 -6.30 -4.32 -41.66
C THR A 16 -6.94 -5.57 -41.08
N ASP A 17 -6.22 -6.68 -41.00
CA ASP A 17 -6.30 -7.66 -39.91
C ASP A 17 -5.44 -8.88 -40.27
N ALA A 18 -4.31 -9.04 -39.60
CA ALA A 18 -3.68 -10.33 -39.26
C ALA A 18 -2.20 -10.11 -38.87
N ASP A 19 -1.94 -9.33 -37.83
CA ASP A 19 -0.69 -9.49 -37.07
C ASP A 19 -0.92 -10.58 -35.99
N THR A 20 -1.38 -11.75 -36.43
CA THR A 20 -1.37 -12.97 -35.60
C THR A 20 -0.21 -13.82 -36.10
N PRO A 21 0.91 -13.86 -35.37
CA PRO A 21 2.08 -14.58 -35.85
C PRO A 21 1.89 -16.10 -35.89
N PRO A 22 2.64 -16.82 -36.75
CA PRO A 22 2.43 -18.23 -37.08
C PRO A 22 3.05 -19.24 -36.10
N TRP A 23 3.56 -18.82 -34.94
CA TRP A 23 4.13 -19.73 -33.94
C TRP A 23 3.09 -20.13 -32.89
N GLU A 24 3.17 -21.37 -32.42
CA GLU A 24 2.31 -21.90 -31.36
C GLU A 24 2.27 -20.95 -30.16
N PRO A 25 1.11 -20.81 -29.48
CA PRO A 25 0.98 -19.92 -28.33
C PRO A 25 2.06 -20.29 -27.32
N ALA A 26 2.88 -19.29 -26.95
CA ALA A 26 3.95 -19.48 -26.00
C ALA A 26 3.42 -20.28 -24.79
N PRO A 27 4.16 -21.30 -24.31
CA PRO A 27 3.73 -22.07 -23.15
C PRO A 27 3.38 -21.09 -22.04
N LYS A 28 2.24 -21.31 -21.37
CA LYS A 28 1.73 -20.44 -20.30
C LYS A 28 2.72 -20.51 -19.13
N LEU A 29 3.82 -19.77 -19.22
CA LEU A 29 4.81 -19.65 -18.17
C LEU A 29 4.07 -19.19 -16.92
N SER A 30 4.36 -19.85 -15.81
CA SER A 30 3.79 -19.42 -14.54
C SER A 30 4.22 -17.98 -14.26
N LYS A 31 3.35 -17.15 -13.65
CA LYS A 31 3.68 -15.75 -13.31
C LYS A 31 5.02 -15.63 -12.55
N THR A 32 5.34 -16.66 -11.77
CA THR A 32 6.59 -16.81 -11.02
C THR A 32 7.82 -17.05 -11.90
N GLU A 33 7.70 -17.83 -12.97
CA GLU A 33 8.79 -18.05 -13.94
C GLU A 33 9.01 -16.81 -14.80
N LEU A 34 7.92 -16.16 -15.23
CA LEU A 34 8.01 -14.91 -15.97
C LEU A 34 8.68 -13.78 -15.16
N ALA A 35 8.39 -13.70 -13.86
CA ALA A 35 9.03 -12.74 -12.97
C ALA A 35 10.53 -13.00 -12.79
N ARG A 36 10.95 -14.27 -12.70
CA ARG A 36 12.36 -14.65 -12.61
C ARG A 36 13.12 -14.30 -13.89
N GLU A 37 12.51 -14.55 -15.05
CA GLU A 37 13.07 -14.17 -16.36
C GLU A 37 13.23 -12.65 -16.47
N ALA A 38 12.25 -11.90 -15.96
CA ALA A 38 12.30 -10.44 -15.89
C ALA A 38 13.24 -9.90 -14.77
N LYS A 39 13.96 -10.76 -14.05
CA LYS A 39 14.83 -10.43 -12.91
C LYS A 39 14.13 -9.67 -11.77
N LEU A 40 12.82 -9.86 -11.62
CA LEU A 40 12.04 -9.27 -10.53
C LEU A 40 12.14 -10.13 -9.27
N SER A 41 12.34 -9.48 -8.12
CA SER A 41 12.22 -10.13 -6.82
C SER A 41 10.76 -10.45 -6.49
N ALA A 42 10.52 -11.49 -5.68
CA ALA A 42 9.17 -11.86 -5.24
C ALA A 42 8.43 -10.70 -4.54
N SER A 43 9.17 -9.84 -3.82
CA SER A 43 8.62 -8.64 -3.19
C SER A 43 8.14 -7.60 -4.21
N GLN A 44 8.89 -7.39 -5.30
CA GLN A 44 8.47 -6.49 -6.38
C GLN A 44 7.23 -7.01 -7.10
N VAL A 45 7.15 -8.31 -7.34
CA VAL A 45 5.95 -8.94 -7.91
C VAL A 45 4.73 -8.69 -7.01
N ALA A 46 4.85 -8.93 -5.70
CA ALA A 46 3.77 -8.69 -4.75
C ALA A 46 3.33 -7.21 -4.71
N MET A 47 4.27 -6.26 -4.80
CA MET A 47 3.95 -4.84 -4.91
C MET A 47 3.18 -4.52 -6.19
N ILE A 48 3.60 -5.07 -7.33
CA ILE A 48 2.94 -4.85 -8.62
C ILE A 48 1.54 -5.46 -8.62
N GLU A 49 1.37 -6.68 -8.10
CA GLU A 49 0.06 -7.33 -7.97
C GLU A 49 -0.88 -6.51 -7.08
N LYS A 50 -0.37 -5.97 -5.97
CA LYS A 50 -1.14 -5.09 -5.09
C LYS A 50 -1.58 -3.81 -5.80
N ILE A 51 -0.69 -3.17 -6.55
CA ILE A 51 -1.02 -1.98 -7.34
C ILE A 51 -2.09 -2.34 -8.39
N HIS A 52 -1.93 -3.46 -9.09
CA HIS A 52 -2.87 -3.86 -10.13
C HIS A 52 -4.28 -4.14 -9.60
N SER A 53 -4.38 -4.70 -8.38
CA SER A 53 -5.66 -5.13 -7.80
C SER A 53 -6.38 -4.07 -6.97
N HIS A 54 -5.64 -3.13 -6.35
CA HIS A 54 -6.21 -2.19 -5.37
C HIS A 54 -5.97 -0.71 -5.71
N ALA A 55 -5.19 -0.39 -6.74
CA ALA A 55 -4.92 1.00 -7.08
C ALA A 55 -6.01 1.59 -7.99
N ALA A 56 -6.42 2.82 -7.70
CA ALA A 56 -7.28 3.58 -8.60
C ALA A 56 -6.61 3.79 -9.97
N PRO A 57 -7.39 3.86 -11.08
CA PRO A 57 -6.85 3.93 -12.44
C PRO A 57 -5.93 5.14 -12.65
N GLU A 58 -6.18 6.25 -11.95
CA GLU A 58 -5.37 7.46 -11.99
C GLU A 58 -3.99 7.24 -11.34
N VAL A 59 -3.92 6.45 -10.26
CA VAL A 59 -2.65 6.06 -9.62
C VAL A 59 -1.84 5.16 -10.55
N ILE A 60 -2.48 4.26 -11.30
CA ILE A 60 -1.82 3.41 -12.30
C ILE A 60 -1.25 4.28 -13.44
N ALA A 61 -1.98 5.30 -13.90
CA ALA A 61 -1.47 6.24 -14.89
C ALA A 61 -0.25 7.01 -14.38
N ALA A 62 -0.24 7.42 -13.10
CA ALA A 62 0.91 8.06 -12.47
C ALA A 62 2.15 7.14 -12.38
N VAL A 63 1.95 5.83 -12.21
CA VAL A 63 3.05 4.85 -12.25
C VAL A 63 3.58 4.67 -13.67
N LYS A 64 2.70 4.54 -14.66
CA LYS A 64 3.09 4.39 -16.08
C LYS A 64 3.88 5.58 -16.62
N THR A 65 3.53 6.78 -16.17
CA THR A 65 4.24 8.03 -16.53
C THR A 65 5.50 8.28 -15.71
N GLY A 66 5.81 7.42 -14.73
CA GLY A 66 6.95 7.58 -13.83
C GLY A 66 6.79 8.75 -12.83
N ALA A 67 5.61 9.35 -12.73
CA ALA A 67 5.32 10.41 -11.76
C ALA A 67 5.32 9.88 -10.31
N LEU A 68 4.99 8.60 -10.12
CA LEU A 68 4.96 7.91 -8.83
C LEU A 68 5.78 6.61 -8.89
N SER A 69 6.65 6.39 -7.90
CA SER A 69 7.45 5.16 -7.84
C SER A 69 6.60 3.95 -7.45
N ILE A 70 7.01 2.75 -7.88
CA ILE A 70 6.31 1.48 -7.57
C ILE A 70 6.13 1.29 -6.06
N SER A 71 7.15 1.61 -5.25
CA SER A 71 7.06 1.49 -3.80
C SER A 71 6.12 2.52 -3.16
N ALA A 72 5.98 3.72 -3.74
CA ALA A 72 5.02 4.73 -3.28
C ALA A 72 3.60 4.35 -3.67
N ALA A 73 3.40 3.88 -4.90
CA ALA A 73 2.12 3.38 -5.39
C ALA A 73 1.61 2.18 -4.59
N ALA A 74 2.48 1.24 -4.22
CA ALA A 74 2.09 0.09 -3.39
C ALA A 74 1.64 0.49 -1.97
N VAL A 75 2.09 1.64 -1.48
CA VAL A 75 1.63 2.22 -0.22
C VAL A 75 0.29 2.94 -0.40
N VAL A 76 0.15 3.76 -1.43
CA VAL A 76 -1.12 4.45 -1.75
C VAL A 76 -2.24 3.44 -2.03
N ALA A 77 -1.93 2.31 -2.68
CA ALA A 77 -2.85 1.19 -2.90
C ALA A 77 -3.29 0.47 -1.61
N SER A 78 -2.80 0.87 -0.43
CA SER A 78 -3.35 0.42 0.86
C SER A 78 -4.38 1.37 1.49
N LEU A 79 -4.61 2.53 0.88
CA LEU A 79 -5.67 3.47 1.24
C LEU A 79 -7.00 3.08 0.58
N PRO A 80 -8.15 3.52 1.12
CA PRO A 80 -9.43 3.44 0.44
C PRO A 80 -9.41 4.12 -0.94
N GLU A 81 -10.16 3.61 -1.91
CA GLU A 81 -10.17 4.13 -3.28
C GLU A 81 -10.52 5.62 -3.37
N GLU A 82 -11.40 6.11 -2.49
CA GLU A 82 -11.78 7.51 -2.43
C GLU A 82 -10.59 8.43 -2.14
N GLU A 83 -9.74 8.05 -1.18
CA GLU A 83 -8.53 8.80 -0.83
C GLU A 83 -7.47 8.71 -1.94
N GLN A 84 -7.38 7.57 -2.63
CA GLN A 84 -6.48 7.42 -3.77
C GLN A 84 -6.87 8.36 -4.92
N ARG A 85 -8.16 8.47 -5.24
CA ARG A 85 -8.67 9.40 -6.26
C ARG A 85 -8.44 10.85 -5.86
N ALA A 86 -8.72 11.22 -4.61
CA ALA A 86 -8.50 12.57 -4.11
C ALA A 86 -7.01 12.96 -4.20
N ALA A 87 -6.10 12.07 -3.81
CA ALA A 87 -4.67 12.31 -3.94
C ALA A 87 -4.23 12.42 -5.41
N ALA A 88 -4.82 11.64 -6.32
CA ALA A 88 -4.52 11.71 -7.74
C ALA A 88 -5.01 13.01 -8.40
N GLN A 89 -6.17 13.53 -8.00
CA GLN A 89 -6.70 14.82 -8.45
C GLN A 89 -5.80 15.98 -8.02
N GLY A 90 -5.19 15.87 -6.83
CA GLY A 90 -4.18 16.79 -6.33
C GLY A 90 -2.83 16.73 -7.06
N GLY A 91 -2.66 15.79 -7.99
CA GLY A 91 -1.47 15.66 -8.84
C GLY A 91 -0.29 14.96 -8.17
N LYS A 92 0.89 15.12 -8.78
CA LYS A 92 2.11 14.34 -8.44
C LYS A 92 2.56 14.50 -7.00
N ASP A 93 2.51 15.72 -6.47
CA ASP A 93 3.05 15.99 -5.14
C ASP A 93 2.08 15.57 -4.03
N GLU A 94 0.77 15.66 -4.26
CA GLU A 94 -0.25 15.12 -3.37
C GLU A 94 -0.19 13.58 -3.28
N LEU A 95 0.04 12.88 -4.39
CA LEU A 95 0.26 11.43 -4.39
C LEU A 95 1.48 11.02 -3.56
N LYS A 96 2.58 11.77 -3.64
CA LYS A 96 3.78 11.50 -2.83
C LYS A 96 3.52 11.79 -1.35
N GLN A 97 2.81 12.87 -1.04
CA GLN A 97 2.47 13.22 0.33
C GLN A 97 1.52 12.19 0.95
N ALA A 98 0.51 11.72 0.22
CA ALA A 98 -0.35 10.62 0.64
C ALA A 98 0.46 9.36 0.94
N ALA A 99 1.37 8.96 0.05
CA ALA A 99 2.27 7.83 0.29
C ALA A 99 3.14 8.03 1.55
N ARG A 100 3.64 9.25 1.78
CA ARG A 100 4.44 9.61 2.95
C ARG A 100 3.61 9.53 4.24
N ARG A 101 2.41 10.11 4.25
CA ARG A 101 1.48 10.07 5.39
C ARG A 101 1.14 8.63 5.79
N VAL A 102 0.89 7.75 4.82
CA VAL A 102 0.61 6.34 5.10
C VAL A 102 1.84 5.62 5.66
N ARG A 103 3.03 5.90 5.14
CA ARG A 103 4.27 5.33 5.70
C ARG A 103 4.51 5.82 7.12
N GLU A 104 4.30 7.10 7.38
CA GLU A 104 4.45 7.70 8.71
C GLU A 104 3.40 7.15 9.68
N ALA A 105 2.14 6.98 9.27
CA ALA A 105 1.09 6.35 10.07
C ALA A 105 1.38 4.88 10.38
N ARG A 106 1.99 4.14 9.43
CA ARG A 106 2.43 2.75 9.65
C ARG A 106 3.70 2.67 10.50
N ARG A 107 4.51 3.71 10.51
CA ARG A 107 5.72 3.82 11.33
C ARG A 107 5.29 4.22 12.74
N LYS A 108 4.90 3.21 13.55
CA LYS A 108 4.68 3.33 15.01
C LYS A 108 5.80 4.18 15.63
N PRO A 109 5.56 5.07 16.63
CA PRO A 109 6.53 6.06 17.06
C PRO A 109 7.78 5.37 17.59
N LYS A 110 8.79 5.26 16.73
CA LYS A 110 10.15 4.91 17.09
C LYS A 110 10.85 6.25 17.34
N PRO A 111 11.53 6.43 18.48
CA PRO A 111 12.38 7.60 18.69
C PRO A 111 13.41 7.69 17.55
N GLU A 112 13.81 8.91 17.25
CA GLU A 112 14.52 9.38 16.04
C GLU A 112 15.70 8.50 15.58
N PRO A 113 15.99 8.44 14.26
CA PRO A 113 17.06 7.60 13.73
C PRO A 113 18.43 8.29 13.85
N VAL A 114 19.40 7.60 14.44
CA VAL A 114 20.82 7.79 14.08
C VAL A 114 21.19 6.74 13.02
N ALA A 115 22.00 7.18 12.06
CA ALA A 115 22.29 6.52 10.80
C ALA A 115 23.24 5.31 10.91
N GLU A 116 23.05 4.42 9.93
CA GLU A 116 24.02 3.53 9.25
C GLU A 116 24.79 2.41 10.01
N ASP A 117 24.52 1.19 9.50
CA ASP A 117 25.45 0.11 9.12
C ASP A 117 25.55 -1.19 9.96
N ALA A 118 25.61 -2.30 9.20
CA ALA A 118 26.11 -3.65 9.48
C ALA A 118 25.49 -4.57 10.57
N ALA A 119 24.83 -5.63 10.06
CA ALA A 119 25.01 -7.06 10.41
C ALA A 119 24.66 -7.64 11.81
N THR A 120 23.49 -8.33 11.86
CA THR A 120 23.19 -9.62 12.56
C THR A 120 23.39 -9.74 14.11
N PRO A 121 22.93 -10.83 14.75
CA PRO A 121 21.56 -11.21 15.11
C PRO A 121 21.34 -11.04 16.64
N THR A 122 20.64 -10.01 17.08
CA THR A 122 20.27 -9.80 18.50
C THR A 122 18.77 -9.54 18.71
N ALA A 123 17.94 -9.86 17.71
CA ALA A 123 16.51 -9.62 17.75
C ALA A 123 15.84 -10.27 18.98
N ASN A 124 16.12 -11.55 19.26
CA ASN A 124 15.36 -12.30 20.26
C ASN A 124 15.49 -11.82 21.72
N ALA A 125 16.65 -11.28 22.14
CA ALA A 125 16.82 -10.80 23.51
C ALA A 125 16.27 -9.39 23.71
N ALA A 126 16.39 -8.54 22.69
CA ALA A 126 15.77 -7.21 22.67
C ALA A 126 14.24 -7.30 22.63
N ASP A 127 13.71 -8.24 21.85
CA ASP A 127 12.27 -8.52 21.75
C ASP A 127 11.70 -9.03 23.09
N ALA A 128 12.45 -9.88 23.83
CA ALA A 128 12.03 -10.36 25.14
C ALA A 128 11.96 -9.23 26.19
N GLY A 129 12.92 -8.30 26.17
CA GLY A 129 12.91 -7.11 27.04
C GLY A 129 11.77 -6.15 26.69
N GLU A 130 11.48 -5.96 25.41
CA GLU A 130 10.35 -5.13 24.96
C GLU A 130 9.00 -5.74 25.36
N VAL A 131 8.83 -7.06 25.22
CA VAL A 131 7.61 -7.77 25.66
C VAL A 131 7.41 -7.62 27.17
N GLU A 132 8.47 -7.71 27.96
CA GLU A 132 8.37 -7.55 29.42
C GLU A 132 8.04 -6.10 29.82
N ALA A 133 8.66 -5.11 29.19
CA ALA A 133 8.32 -3.70 29.40
C ALA A 133 6.86 -3.39 29.03
N LEU A 134 6.36 -3.97 27.93
CA LEU A 134 4.95 -3.85 27.54
C LEU A 134 4.02 -4.51 28.55
N ARG A 135 4.35 -5.69 29.09
CA ARG A 135 3.56 -6.34 30.15
C ARG A 135 3.50 -5.50 31.41
N GLN A 136 4.61 -4.92 31.83
CA GLN A 136 4.65 -4.00 32.98
C GLN A 136 3.77 -2.77 32.74
N ARG A 137 3.82 -2.20 31.53
CA ARG A 137 2.98 -1.06 31.18
C ARG A 137 1.49 -1.42 31.17
N VAL A 138 1.12 -2.59 30.63
CA VAL A 138 -0.26 -3.08 30.66
C VAL A 138 -0.74 -3.30 32.09
N ALA A 139 0.09 -3.90 32.96
CA ALA A 139 -0.25 -4.09 34.36
C ALA A 139 -0.48 -2.75 35.08
N SER A 140 0.42 -1.78 34.90
CA SER A 140 0.30 -0.42 35.44
C SER A 140 -0.98 0.27 34.97
N LEU A 141 -1.25 0.27 33.65
CA LEU A 141 -2.45 0.89 33.09
C LEU A 141 -3.74 0.20 33.53
N THR A 142 -3.70 -1.12 33.73
CA THR A 142 -4.87 -1.87 34.22
C THR A 142 -5.19 -1.51 35.67
N ALA A 143 -4.17 -1.39 36.53
CA ALA A 143 -4.35 -0.96 37.91
C ALA A 143 -4.89 0.48 37.98
N GLU A 144 -4.36 1.39 37.17
CA GLU A 144 -4.85 2.77 37.07
C GLU A 144 -6.30 2.81 36.56
N ASN A 145 -6.65 2.03 35.54
CA ASN A 145 -8.01 1.97 35.03
C ASN A 145 -9.00 1.45 36.09
N GLN A 146 -8.59 0.46 36.89
CA GLN A 146 -9.40 -0.04 38.01
C GLN A 146 -9.59 1.03 39.08
N ALA A 147 -8.54 1.74 39.47
CA ALA A 147 -8.62 2.82 40.45
C ALA A 147 -9.58 3.94 39.98
N LEU A 148 -9.43 4.38 38.72
CA LEU A 148 -10.31 5.40 38.13
C LEU A 148 -11.77 4.94 38.04
N ARG A 149 -12.02 3.65 37.77
CA ARG A 149 -13.39 3.11 37.80
C ARG A 149 -14.00 3.19 39.19
N MET A 150 -13.26 2.84 40.23
CA MET A 150 -13.75 2.96 41.61
C MET A 150 -14.05 4.42 41.97
N GLU A 151 -13.18 5.37 41.55
CA GLU A 151 -13.42 6.80 41.77
C GLU A 151 -14.67 7.28 41.04
N LEU A 152 -14.88 6.88 39.79
CA LEU A 152 -16.08 7.21 39.03
C LEU A 152 -17.34 6.64 39.67
N ASP A 153 -17.30 5.40 40.16
CA ASP A 153 -18.43 4.78 40.83
C ASP A 153 -18.75 5.49 42.16
N ALA A 154 -17.73 5.88 42.93
CA ALA A 154 -17.89 6.67 44.15
C ALA A 154 -18.48 8.06 43.87
N LEU A 155 -18.02 8.74 42.81
CA LEU A 155 -18.56 10.03 42.40
C LEU A 155 -20.01 9.92 41.91
N ARG A 156 -20.33 8.88 41.13
CA ARG A 156 -21.69 8.59 40.68
C ARG A 156 -22.63 8.34 41.85
N ALA A 157 -22.19 7.56 42.84
CA ALA A 157 -22.98 7.32 44.06
C ALA A 157 -23.22 8.63 44.84
N ARG A 158 -22.20 9.51 44.94
CA ARG A 158 -22.35 10.82 45.58
C ARG A 158 -23.32 11.74 44.81
N LEU A 159 -23.28 11.74 43.48
CA LEU A 159 -24.21 12.51 42.67
C LEU A 159 -25.64 11.99 42.80
N ALA A 160 -25.84 10.67 42.78
CA ALA A 160 -27.15 10.05 42.98
C ALA A 160 -27.74 10.42 44.37
N ALA A 161 -26.95 10.34 45.43
CA ALA A 161 -27.37 10.75 46.77
C ALA A 161 -27.69 12.25 46.85
N ALA A 162 -26.93 13.10 46.14
CA ALA A 162 -27.20 14.54 46.08
C ALA A 162 -28.50 14.85 45.33
N THR A 163 -28.80 14.14 44.24
CA THR A 163 -30.07 14.30 43.51
C THR A 163 -31.27 13.83 44.33
N GLU A 164 -31.15 12.71 45.05
CA GLU A 164 -32.21 12.23 45.95
C GLU A 164 -32.46 13.21 47.10
N SER A 165 -31.42 13.85 47.64
CA SER A 165 -31.55 14.89 48.67
C SER A 165 -32.18 16.19 48.16
N THR A 166 -32.20 16.45 46.86
CA THR A 166 -32.85 17.64 46.28
C THR A 166 -34.32 17.40 45.90
N GLU A 167 -34.75 16.14 45.78
CA GLU A 167 -36.14 15.78 45.48
C GLU A 167 -36.99 15.50 46.74
N ALA A 168 -36.37 15.28 47.89
CA ALA A 168 -37.02 15.10 49.20
C ALA A 168 -37.25 16.44 49.92
#